data_AF-A0A6A8AEL4-F1
#
_entry.id   AF-A0A6A8AEL4-F1
#
_cell.length_a   1.000
_cell.length_b   1.000
_cell.length_c   1.000
_cell.angle_alpha   90.00
_cell.angle_beta   90.00
_cell.angle_gamma   90.00
#
_symmetry.space_group_name_H-M   'P 1'
#
loop_
_entity.id
_entity.type
_entity.pdbx_description
1 polymer ?
#
loop_
_entity_poly.entity_id
_entity_poly.type
_entity_poly.pdbx_seq_one_letter_code
_entity_poly.pdbx_strand_id
1 'polypeptide(L)'
;MTRTHTIQADETLIAVVCSQTIKRSYVRESSFFGKSMTPAEILDELADDEIVAVRRLNVETWVSEDITEECARLWLYAREEKMGVELNDAPDFPAFVTGSRAWKLWKDDLEAEARQPVTRPYSTLNNRTQGTGRAYGEAVR
;
A
#
# COMPACT_ATOMS: atom_id res chain seq x y z
N MET A 1 -22.75 -8.72 4.35
CA MET A 1 -22.90 -9.06 2.91
C MET A 1 -21.64 -8.60 2.21
N THR A 2 -20.90 -9.52 1.60
CA THR A 2 -19.70 -9.21 0.82
C THR A 2 -20.15 -8.80 -0.58
N ARG A 3 -19.92 -7.55 -0.99
CA ARG A 3 -20.31 -7.04 -2.31
C ARG A 3 -19.34 -7.60 -3.37
N THR A 4 -19.86 -8.06 -4.50
CA THR A 4 -19.05 -8.59 -5.61
C THR A 4 -18.43 -7.48 -6.45
N HIS A 5 -19.08 -6.31 -6.52
CA HIS A 5 -18.62 -5.13 -7.25
C HIS A 5 -18.54 -3.94 -6.30
N THR A 6 -17.48 -3.14 -6.45
CA THR A 6 -17.32 -1.87 -5.71
C THR A 6 -18.41 -0.87 -6.10
N ILE A 7 -18.90 -0.95 -7.35
CA ILE A 7 -19.99 -0.13 -7.88
C ILE A 7 -21.00 -1.00 -8.60
N GLN A 8 -22.26 -0.84 -8.25
CA GLN A 8 -23.41 -1.49 -8.88
C GLN A 8 -23.98 -0.64 -10.02
N ALA A 9 -24.86 -1.21 -10.84
CA ALA A 9 -25.38 -0.54 -12.03
C ALA A 9 -26.22 0.72 -11.72
N ASP A 10 -26.80 0.80 -10.53
CA ASP A 10 -27.57 1.92 -9.98
C ASP A 10 -26.70 2.91 -9.19
N GLU A 11 -25.38 2.79 -9.28
CA GLU A 11 -24.42 3.62 -8.56
C GLU A 11 -23.48 4.35 -9.53
N THR A 12 -23.05 5.55 -9.14
CA THR A 12 -22.05 6.35 -9.85
C THR A 12 -20.93 6.80 -8.91
N LEU A 13 -19.78 7.19 -9.48
CA LEU A 13 -18.68 7.78 -8.75
C LEU A 13 -18.68 9.29 -8.84
N ILE A 14 -18.43 9.87 -7.69
CA ILE A 14 -18.18 11.29 -7.52
C ILE A 14 -16.76 11.42 -6.98
N ALA A 15 -15.85 11.91 -7.81
CA ALA A 15 -14.50 12.27 -7.40
C ALA A 15 -14.49 13.74 -6.96
N VAL A 16 -14.04 13.99 -5.74
CA VAL A 16 -13.75 15.35 -5.27
C VAL A 16 -12.31 15.64 -5.61
N VAL A 17 -12.11 16.63 -6.47
CA VAL A 17 -10.80 17.08 -6.92
C VAL A 17 -10.45 18.34 -6.15
N CYS A 18 -9.25 18.39 -5.57
CA CYS A 18 -8.72 19.60 -4.95
C CYS A 18 -7.48 20.03 -5.74
N SER A 19 -7.71 20.81 -6.79
CA SER A 19 -6.62 21.30 -7.62
C SER A 19 -5.77 22.30 -6.85
N GLN A 20 -4.47 22.03 -6.76
CA GLN A 20 -3.51 22.98 -6.20
C GLN A 20 -3.38 24.22 -7.11
N THR A 21 -3.62 24.05 -8.41
CA THR A 21 -3.56 25.11 -9.43
C THR A 21 -4.72 26.09 -9.30
N ILE A 22 -5.94 25.58 -9.11
CA ILE A 22 -7.17 26.39 -9.08
C ILE A 22 -7.51 26.84 -7.64
N LYS A 23 -6.88 26.23 -6.61
CA LYS A 23 -7.17 26.45 -5.18
C LYS A 23 -8.66 26.35 -4.84
N ARG A 24 -9.39 25.52 -5.57
CA ARG A 24 -10.82 25.29 -5.40
C ARG A 24 -11.11 23.81 -5.54
N SER A 25 -12.01 23.33 -4.69
CA SER A 25 -12.55 21.99 -4.81
C SER A 25 -13.65 22.00 -5.86
N TYR A 26 -13.59 21.06 -6.80
CA TYR A 26 -14.67 20.80 -7.74
C TYR A 26 -14.99 19.31 -7.77
N VAL A 27 -16.20 19.02 -8.23
CA VAL A 27 -16.69 17.66 -8.35
C VAL A 27 -16.51 17.23 -9.80
N ARG A 28 -15.89 16.07 -9.99
CA ARG A 28 -15.88 15.36 -11.26
C ARG A 28 -16.78 14.14 -11.13
N GLU A 29 -17.79 14.09 -11.97
CA GLU A 29 -18.58 12.88 -12.17
C GLU A 29 -17.83 11.97 -13.14
N SER A 30 -17.92 10.66 -12.92
CA SER A 30 -17.38 9.71 -13.88
C SER A 30 -18.22 9.65 -15.15
N SER A 31 -17.62 9.15 -16.23
CA SER A 31 -18.31 8.98 -17.52
C SER A 31 -19.24 7.75 -17.58
N PHE A 32 -19.24 6.90 -16.55
CA PHE A 32 -19.99 5.65 -16.56
C PHE A 32 -21.33 5.82 -15.85
N PHE A 33 -22.41 5.69 -16.61
CA PHE A 33 -23.77 5.64 -16.08
C PHE A 33 -24.36 4.27 -16.44
N GLY A 34 -24.92 3.56 -15.47
CA GLY A 34 -25.64 2.30 -15.72
C GLY A 34 -24.76 1.05 -15.90
N LYS A 35 -23.53 1.03 -15.37
CA LYS A 35 -22.61 -0.11 -15.47
C LYS A 35 -21.96 -0.43 -14.13
N SER A 36 -21.85 -1.72 -13.80
CA SER A 36 -21.06 -2.16 -12.66
C SER A 36 -19.57 -2.09 -13.00
N MET A 37 -18.76 -1.68 -12.04
CA MET A 37 -17.31 -1.58 -12.21
C MET A 37 -16.56 -2.43 -11.19
N THR A 38 -15.46 -2.98 -11.67
CA THR A 38 -14.44 -3.62 -10.85
C THR A 38 -13.52 -2.57 -10.23
N PRO A 39 -12.82 -2.91 -9.14
CA PRO A 39 -11.77 -2.08 -8.57
C PRO A 39 -10.78 -1.54 -9.61
N ALA A 40 -10.28 -2.37 -10.53
CA ALA A 40 -9.28 -1.95 -11.50
C ALA A 40 -9.78 -0.83 -12.42
N GLU A 41 -11.02 -0.95 -12.92
CA GLU A 41 -11.63 0.06 -13.78
C GLU A 41 -11.86 1.38 -13.02
N ILE A 42 -12.17 1.31 -11.73
CA ILE A 42 -12.30 2.50 -10.87
C ILE A 42 -10.94 3.19 -10.73
N LEU A 43 -9.87 2.44 -10.53
CA LEU A 43 -8.53 3.01 -10.37
C LEU A 43 -8.04 3.69 -11.66
N ASP A 44 -8.35 3.13 -12.83
CA ASP A 44 -8.02 3.74 -14.11
C ASP A 44 -8.76 5.10 -14.31
N GLU A 45 -10.01 5.21 -13.88
CA GLU A 45 -10.78 6.48 -13.92
C GLU A 45 -10.32 7.50 -12.86
N LEU A 46 -9.73 7.02 -11.76
CA LEU A 46 -9.25 7.82 -10.64
C LEU A 46 -7.75 8.12 -10.71
N ALA A 47 -7.09 7.86 -11.84
CA ALA A 47 -5.65 8.06 -12.04
C ALA A 47 -5.21 9.55 -12.08
N ASP A 48 -6.00 10.45 -11.50
CA ASP A 48 -5.72 11.88 -11.42
C ASP A 48 -5.19 12.20 -10.01
N ASP A 49 -3.98 12.76 -9.98
CA ASP A 49 -3.23 13.06 -8.75
C ASP A 49 -3.95 14.06 -7.83
N GLU A 50 -4.89 14.84 -8.38
CA GLU A 50 -5.63 15.86 -7.64
C GLU A 50 -6.89 15.34 -6.91
N ILE A 51 -7.23 14.05 -7.05
CA ILE A 51 -8.39 13.46 -6.37
C ILE A 51 -8.09 13.30 -4.88
N VAL A 52 -8.92 13.91 -4.04
CA VAL A 52 -8.78 13.88 -2.58
C VAL A 52 -9.84 13.02 -1.88
N ALA A 53 -10.99 12.81 -2.52
CA ALA A 53 -12.04 11.94 -1.98
C ALA A 53 -12.84 11.29 -3.10
N VAL A 54 -13.36 10.11 -2.81
CA VAL A 54 -14.15 9.31 -3.73
C VAL A 54 -15.44 8.92 -3.04
N ARG A 55 -16.57 9.27 -3.66
CA ARG A 55 -17.89 8.92 -3.15
C ARG A 55 -18.63 8.06 -4.15
N ARG A 56 -19.40 7.12 -3.59
CA ARG A 56 -20.38 6.32 -4.32
C ARG A 56 -21.74 6.95 -4.10
N LEU A 57 -22.43 7.29 -5.18
CA LEU A 57 -23.79 7.84 -5.14
C LEU A 57 -24.75 6.82 -5.74
N ASN A 58 -25.79 6.45 -5.00
CA ASN A 58 -26.91 5.71 -5.57
C ASN A 58 -27.83 6.69 -6.32
N VAL A 59 -28.07 6.46 -7.61
CA VAL A 59 -28.76 7.42 -8.48
C VAL A 59 -30.28 7.43 -8.29
N GLU A 60 -30.84 6.37 -7.70
CA GLU A 60 -32.27 6.28 -7.40
C GLU A 60 -32.61 6.99 -6.09
N THR A 61 -31.79 6.78 -5.06
CA THR A 61 -32.03 7.28 -3.69
C THR A 61 -31.30 8.57 -3.36
N TRP A 62 -30.32 8.96 -4.20
CA TRP A 62 -29.42 10.10 -3.97
C TRP A 62 -28.61 10.01 -2.67
N VAL A 63 -28.51 8.81 -2.10
CA VAL A 63 -27.66 8.57 -0.93
C VAL A 63 -26.22 8.41 -1.39
N SER A 64 -25.32 9.20 -0.80
CA SER A 64 -23.89 9.13 -1.06
C SER A 64 -23.15 8.48 0.12
N GLU A 65 -22.21 7.60 -0.19
CA GLU A 65 -21.29 6.97 0.76
C GLU A 65 -19.85 7.36 0.42
N ASP A 66 -19.03 7.61 1.44
CA ASP A 66 -17.60 7.85 1.28
C ASP A 66 -16.87 6.50 1.19
N ILE A 67 -16.23 6.24 0.05
CA ILE A 67 -15.49 5.01 -0.23
C ILE A 67 -14.00 5.28 -0.44
N THR A 68 -13.52 6.47 -0.05
CA THR A 68 -12.13 6.92 -0.27
C THR A 68 -11.11 5.91 0.27
N GLU A 69 -11.34 5.40 1.48
CA GLU A 69 -10.46 4.40 2.11
C GLU A 69 -10.49 3.04 1.39
N GLU A 70 -11.65 2.64 0.87
CA GLU A 70 -11.77 1.40 0.10
C GLU A 70 -10.96 1.51 -1.21
N CYS A 71 -11.12 2.63 -1.92
CA CYS A 71 -10.37 2.93 -3.14
C CYS A 71 -8.86 3.04 -2.88
N ALA A 72 -8.45 3.71 -1.79
CA ALA A 72 -7.03 3.82 -1.43
C ALA A 72 -6.40 2.45 -1.19
N ARG A 73 -7.08 1.57 -0.43
CA ARG A 73 -6.62 0.20 -0.18
C ARG A 73 -6.54 -0.63 -1.48
N LEU A 74 -7.53 -0.50 -2.37
CA LEU A 74 -7.53 -1.21 -3.65
C LEU A 74 -6.38 -0.74 -4.56
N TRP A 75 -6.14 0.57 -4.62
CA TRP A 75 -5.01 1.15 -5.37
C TRP A 75 -3.68 0.58 -4.87
N LEU A 76 -3.52 0.59 -3.56
CA LEU A 76 -2.36 0.09 -2.85
C LEU A 76 -2.08 -1.39 -3.16
N TYR A 77 -3.07 -2.28 -3.05
CA TYR A 77 -2.87 -3.69 -3.42
C TYR A 77 -2.55 -3.90 -4.90
N ALA A 78 -3.20 -3.14 -5.80
CA ALA A 78 -2.93 -3.24 -7.23
C ALA A 78 -1.50 -2.76 -7.58
N ARG A 79 -0.98 -1.76 -6.86
CA ARG A 79 0.40 -1.28 -7.00
C ARG A 79 1.40 -2.32 -6.55
N GLU A 80 1.20 -2.90 -5.36
CA GLU A 80 2.06 -3.95 -4.82
C GLU A 80 2.15 -5.15 -5.75
N GLU A 81 1.01 -5.64 -6.25
CA GLU A 81 0.99 -6.79 -7.17
C GLU A 81 1.74 -6.52 -8.48
N LYS A 82 1.69 -5.29 -8.99
CA LYS A 82 2.32 -4.94 -10.27
C LYS A 82 3.82 -4.66 -10.15
N MET A 83 4.25 -4.03 -9.06
CA MET A 83 5.59 -3.44 -8.99
C MET A 83 6.18 -3.29 -7.59
N GLY A 84 5.45 -3.71 -6.55
CA GLY A 84 5.82 -3.46 -5.16
C GLY A 84 5.51 -2.03 -4.71
N VAL A 85 5.50 -1.85 -3.38
CA VAL A 85 5.30 -0.57 -2.70
C VAL A 85 6.49 -0.31 -1.78
N GLU A 86 7.25 0.74 -2.08
CA GLU A 86 8.36 1.19 -1.25
C GLU A 86 8.06 2.52 -0.55
N LEU A 87 8.81 2.82 0.53
CA LEU A 87 8.68 4.09 1.27
C LEU A 87 8.90 5.34 0.40
N ASN A 88 9.75 5.22 -0.63
CA ASN A 88 10.11 6.34 -1.51
C ASN A 88 9.08 6.61 -2.62
N ASP A 89 8.09 5.72 -2.80
CA ASP A 89 7.08 5.86 -3.85
C ASP A 89 5.96 6.85 -3.46
N ALA A 90 5.88 7.24 -2.19
CA ALA A 90 4.82 8.11 -1.66
C ALA A 90 4.57 9.42 -2.45
N PRO A 91 5.57 10.10 -3.04
CA PRO A 91 5.35 11.28 -3.87
C PRO A 91 4.58 11.02 -5.18
N ASP A 92 4.61 9.78 -5.67
CA ASP A 92 3.95 9.37 -6.91
C ASP A 92 2.53 8.81 -6.67
N PHE A 93 2.08 8.82 -5.40
CA PHE A 93 0.76 8.32 -5.04
C PHE A 93 -0.29 9.41 -5.18
N PRO A 94 -1.51 9.08 -5.64
CA PRO A 94 -2.63 10.01 -5.65
C PRO A 94 -2.91 10.58 -4.25
N ALA A 95 -3.43 11.81 -4.18
CA ALA A 95 -3.67 12.50 -2.91
C ALA A 95 -4.62 11.72 -1.97
N PHE A 96 -5.65 11.05 -2.51
CA PHE A 96 -6.55 10.21 -1.71
C PHE A 96 -5.87 8.97 -1.12
N VAL A 97 -4.77 8.49 -1.72
CA VAL A 97 -3.97 7.37 -1.20
C VAL A 97 -3.04 7.85 -0.10
N THR A 98 -2.29 8.92 -0.33
CA THR A 98 -1.34 9.48 0.66
C THR A 98 -2.04 9.97 1.93
N GLY A 99 -3.26 10.49 1.81
CA GLY A 99 -4.10 10.90 2.94
C GLY A 99 -4.75 9.75 3.72
N SER A 100 -4.80 8.54 3.15
CA SER A 100 -5.58 7.42 3.68
C SER A 100 -4.98 6.79 4.94
N ARG A 101 -5.83 6.12 5.72
CA ARG A 101 -5.38 5.25 6.81
C ARG A 101 -4.69 4.00 6.28
N ALA A 102 -5.13 3.48 5.14
CA ALA A 102 -4.50 2.33 4.49
C ALA A 102 -3.00 2.56 4.24
N TRP A 103 -2.62 3.71 3.68
CA TRP A 103 -1.22 4.06 3.48
C TRP A 103 -0.46 4.21 4.79
N LYS A 104 -1.05 4.81 5.82
CA LYS A 104 -0.39 4.97 7.13
C LYS A 104 0.01 3.62 7.73
N LEU A 105 -0.90 2.64 7.71
CA LEU A 105 -0.61 1.30 8.20
C LEU A 105 0.51 0.64 7.40
N TRP A 106 0.45 0.75 6.07
CA TRP A 106 1.46 0.11 5.24
C TRP A 106 2.83 0.75 5.38
N LYS A 107 2.87 2.08 5.48
CA LYS A 107 4.07 2.85 5.77
C LYS A 107 4.69 2.41 7.10
N ASP A 108 3.87 2.23 8.15
CA ASP A 108 4.34 1.76 9.46
C ASP A 108 4.98 0.36 9.35
N ASP A 109 4.37 -0.55 8.57
CA ASP A 109 4.92 -1.90 8.31
C ASP A 109 6.26 -1.83 7.56
N LEU A 110 6.35 -1.03 6.50
CA LEU A 110 7.59 -0.83 5.73
C LEU A 110 8.70 -0.20 6.58
N GLU A 111 8.37 0.77 7.44
CA GLU A 111 9.32 1.34 8.40
C GLU A 111 9.78 0.32 9.45
N ALA A 112 8.89 -0.57 9.89
CA ALA A 112 9.22 -1.63 10.83
C ALA A 112 10.17 -2.66 10.21
N GLU A 113 9.93 -3.05 8.95
CA GLU A 113 10.81 -3.93 8.18
C GLU A 113 12.19 -3.32 7.96
N ALA A 114 12.25 -2.03 7.60
CA ALA A 114 13.50 -1.30 7.42
C ALA A 114 14.34 -1.19 8.70
N ARG A 115 13.69 -1.24 9.88
CA ARG A 115 14.35 -1.18 11.20
C ARG A 115 14.80 -2.53 11.73
N GLN A 116 14.53 -3.64 11.05
CA GLN A 116 15.00 -4.93 11.55
C GLN A 116 16.53 -4.97 11.52
N PRO A 117 17.18 -5.15 12.69
CA PRO A 117 18.62 -5.29 12.73
C PRO A 117 18.99 -6.52 11.89
N VAL A 118 19.92 -6.35 10.96
CA VAL A 118 20.55 -7.47 10.24
C VAL A 118 21.03 -8.45 11.31
N THR A 119 20.31 -9.56 11.47
CA THR A 119 20.74 -10.63 12.36
C THR A 119 22.04 -11.14 11.76
N ARG A 120 23.17 -10.62 12.26
CA ARG A 120 24.48 -11.13 11.88
C ARG A 120 24.41 -12.63 12.15
N PRO A 121 24.59 -13.51 11.15
CA PRO A 121 24.62 -14.93 11.41
C PRO A 121 25.70 -15.15 12.47
N TYR A 122 25.31 -15.72 13.61
CA TYR A 122 26.23 -16.12 14.65
C TYR A 122 27.33 -16.93 13.98
N SER A 123 28.54 -16.38 14.00
CA SER A 123 29.75 -17.10 13.67
C SER A 123 29.74 -18.39 14.50
N THR A 124 29.62 -19.53 13.82
CA THR A 124 29.86 -20.82 14.43
C THR A 124 31.30 -20.82 14.94
N LEU A 125 31.46 -20.58 16.23
CA LEU A 125 32.67 -20.86 17.00
C LEU A 125 32.99 -22.35 16.80
N ASN A 126 33.90 -22.63 15.87
CA ASN A 126 34.52 -23.94 15.75
C ASN A 126 35.39 -24.15 16.99
N ASN A 127 34.79 -24.73 18.03
CA ASN A 127 35.51 -25.44 19.08
C ASN A 127 36.17 -26.67 18.46
N ARG A 128 37.35 -26.51 17.84
CA ARG A 128 38.24 -27.64 17.53
C ARG A 128 39.25 -27.81 18.66
N THR A 129 38.82 -28.61 19.62
CA THR A 129 39.61 -29.67 20.27
C THR A 129 40.83 -29.23 21.08
N GLN A 130 40.61 -28.97 22.37
CA GLN A 130 41.60 -29.32 23.39
C GLN A 130 41.56 -30.83 23.65
N GLY A 131 42.73 -31.44 23.74
CA GLY A 131 42.96 -32.64 24.55
C GLY A 131 43.33 -33.90 23.75
N THR A 132 44.63 -34.19 23.67
CA THR A 132 45.24 -35.26 24.47
C THR A 132 46.75 -35.11 24.41
N GLY A 133 47.38 -34.95 25.58
CA GLY A 133 48.82 -34.89 25.71
C GLY A 133 49.50 -36.24 25.48
N ARG A 134 50.76 -36.17 25.08
CA ARG A 134 51.79 -37.10 25.56
C ARG A 134 53.14 -36.39 25.53
N ALA A 135 53.66 -36.19 26.74
CA ALA A 135 55.04 -35.82 27.00
C ALA A 135 55.98 -36.95 26.56
N TYR A 136 57.10 -36.59 25.93
CA TYR A 136 58.40 -37.20 26.19
C TYR A 136 59.46 -36.11 26.00
N GLY A 137 60.07 -35.73 27.11
CA GLY A 137 61.38 -35.11 27.10
C GLY A 137 62.42 -36.19 27.40
N GLU A 138 63.54 -36.15 26.70
CA GLU A 138 64.87 -36.61 27.12
C GLU A 138 65.87 -35.91 26.17
N ALA A 139 66.59 -34.90 26.68
CA ALA A 139 68.01 -34.96 27.11
C ALA A 139 68.99 -34.89 25.92
N VAL A 140 69.55 -33.72 25.59
CA VAL A 140 70.86 -33.19 26.07
C VAL A 140 72.04 -34.15 25.86
N ARG A 141 72.70 -34.08 24.69
CA ARG A 141 74.08 -33.57 24.50
C ARG A 141 74.48 -33.57 23.03
#